data_AF-A0A927HE87-F1
#
_entry.id   AF-A0A927HE87-F1
#
_cell.length_a   1.000
_cell.length_b   1.000
_cell.length_c   1.000
_cell.angle_alpha   90.00
_cell.angle_beta   90.00
_cell.angle_gamma   90.00
#
_symmetry.space_group_name_H-M   'P 1'
#
loop_
_entity.id
_entity.type
_entity.pdbx_description
1 polymer ?
#
loop_
_entity_poly.entity_id
_entity_poly.type
_entity_poly.pdbx_seq_one_letter_code
_entity_poly.pdbx_strand_id
1 'polypeptide(L)' 'MLGKLFKLLMYLLIIGFIALVAYAYVGPFFGADFAPAQTETREPVSLPAE' A
#
# COMPACT_ATOMS: atom_id res chain seq x y z
N MET A 1 -26.94 -9.62 20.30
CA MET A 1 -25.50 -9.40 20.57
C MET A 1 -24.66 -9.25 19.30
N LEU A 2 -24.96 -9.99 18.23
CA LEU A 2 -24.20 -9.99 16.97
C LEU A 2 -24.08 -8.60 16.28
N GLY A 3 -25.14 -7.79 16.29
CA GLY A 3 -25.10 -6.44 15.68
C GLY A 3 -24.14 -5.45 16.36
N LYS A 4 -23.92 -5.59 17.68
CA LYS A 4 -22.94 -4.76 18.41
C LYS A 4 -21.51 -5.12 18.01
N LEU A 5 -21.24 -6.42 17.85
CA LEU A 5 -19.94 -6.92 17.42
C LEU A 5 -19.61 -6.48 15.99
N PHE A 6 -20.55 -6.65 15.05
CA PHE A 6 -20.36 -6.19 13.67
C PHE A 6 -20.10 -4.68 13.59
N LYS A 7 -20.82 -3.88 14.37
CA LYS A 7 -20.59 -2.44 14.44
C LYS A 7 -19.19 -2.11 14.95
N LEU A 8 -18.70 -2.81 15.98
CA LEU A 8 -17.32 -2.67 16.46
C LEU A 8 -16.29 -3.04 15.39
N LEU A 9 -16.48 -4.18 14.72
CA LEU A 9 -15.59 -4.62 13.64
C LEU A 9 -15.52 -3.61 12.50
N MET A 10 -16.65 -3.00 12.14
CA MET A 10 -16.69 -1.94 11.13
C MET A 10 -15.86 -0.73 11.56
N TYR A 11 -15.98 -0.29 12.81
CA TYR A 11 -15.17 0.81 13.33
C TYR A 11 -13.67 0.47 13.33
N LEU A 12 -13.31 -0.74 13.77
CA LEU A 12 -11.91 -1.19 13.76
C LEU A 12 -11.35 -1.28 12.34
N LEU A 13 -12.15 -1.74 11.38
CA LEU A 13 -11.75 -1.81 9.97
C LEU A 13 -11.48 -0.42 9.41
N ILE A 14 -12.35 0.56 9.69
CA ILE A 14 -12.17 1.94 9.25
C ILE A 14 -10.93 2.56 9.90
N ILE A 15 -10.76 2.40 11.22
CA ILE A 15 -9.60 2.93 11.94
C ILE A 15 -8.30 2.28 11.45
N GLY A 16 -8.31 0.96 11.27
CA GLY A 16 -7.16 0.22 10.73
C GLY A 16 -6.81 0.65 9.32
N PHE A 17 -7.81 0.87 8.46
CA PHE A 17 -7.60 1.40 7.12
C PHE A 17 -6.96 2.80 7.16
N ILE A 18 -7.50 3.71 7.98
CA ILE A 18 -6.93 5.06 8.15
C ILE A 18 -5.48 4.99 8.66
N ALA A 19 -5.20 4.12 9.64
CA ALA A 19 -3.86 3.94 10.18
C ALA A 19 -2.88 3.42 9.11
N LEU A 20 -3.31 2.47 8.27
CA LEU A 20 -2.51 1.98 7.15
C LEU A 20 -2.23 3.07 6.12
N VAL A 21 -3.24 3.88 5.77
CA VAL A 21 -3.06 5.01 4.87
C VAL A 21 -2.06 6.01 5.46
N ALA A 22 -2.23 6.41 6.73
CA ALA A 22 -1.30 7.31 7.39
C ALA A 22 0.14 6.74 7.38
N TYR A 23 0.31 5.47 7.72
CA TYR A 23 1.60 4.79 7.68
C TYR A 23 2.21 4.75 6.28
N ALA A 24 1.43 4.64 5.20
CA ALA A 24 1.97 4.71 3.85
C ALA A 24 2.60 6.08 3.53
N TYR A 25 2.11 7.17 4.14
CA TYR A 25 2.65 8.52 3.96
C TYR A 25 3.82 8.84 4.89
N VAL A 26 3.77 8.39 6.15
CA VAL A 26 4.83 8.64 7.14
C VAL A 26 5.85 7.50 7.23
N GLY A 27 5.64 6.41 6.49
CA GLY A 27 6.50 5.24 6.42
C GLY A 27 7.99 5.56 6.21
N PRO A 28 8.35 6.55 5.38
CA PRO A 28 9.75 6.93 5.19
C PRO A 28 10.47 7.35 6.47
N PHE A 29 9.76 7.92 7.46
CA PHE A 29 10.35 8.26 8.77
C PHE A 29 10.70 7.02 9.62
N PHE A 30 10.13 5.85 9.28
CA PHE A 30 10.33 4.57 9.95
C PHE A 30 11.16 3.59 9.09
N GLY A 31 11.70 4.04 7.96
CA GLY A 31 12.50 3.21 7.05
C GLY A 31 11.69 2.33 6.09
N ALA A 32 10.37 2.56 5.98
CA ALA A 32 9.54 1.92 4.97
C ALA A 32 9.38 2.86 3.76
N ASP A 33 9.81 2.44 2.58
CA ASP A 33 9.60 3.18 1.34
C ASP A 33 8.60 2.44 0.44
N PHE A 34 7.48 3.11 0.18
CA PHE A 34 6.41 2.61 -0.68
C PHE A 34 6.36 3.34 -2.02
N ALA A 35 7.27 4.28 -2.27
CA ALA A 35 7.34 4.99 -3.53
C ALA A 35 7.87 4.05 -4.64
N PRO A 36 7.35 4.17 -5.87
CA PRO A 36 7.94 3.48 -7.00
C PRO A 36 9.33 4.04 -7.29
N ALA A 37 10.19 3.22 -7.90
CA ALA A 37 11.49 3.68 -8.39
C ALA A 37 11.29 4.88 -9.34
N GLN A 38 11.95 5.99 -9.06
CA GLN A 38 11.83 7.24 -9.83
C GLN A 38 12.77 7.28 -11.04
N THR A 39 13.58 6.25 -11.23
CA THR A 39 14.57 6.14 -12.31
C THR A 39 14.00 5.32 -13.46
N GLU A 40 14.32 5.73 -14.69
CA GLU A 40 13.98 4.94 -15.88
C GLU A 40 14.72 3.60 -15.87
N THR A 41 13.97 2.50 -15.99
CA THR A 41 14.52 1.17 -16.22
C THR A 41 14.54 0.89 -17.73
N ARG A 42 15.72 0.64 -18.30
CA ARG A 42 15.89 0.26 -19.71
C ARG A 42 16.43 -1.17 -19.79
N GLU A 43 15.70 -2.05 -20.47
CA GLU A 43 16.11 -3.42 -20.74
C GLU A 43 16.21 -3.65 -22.26
N PRO A 44 17.32 -4.22 -22.77
CA PRO A 44 17.45 -4.55 -24.18
C PRO A 44 16.48 -5.67 -24.56
N VAL A 45 15.82 -5.53 -25.71
CA VAL A 45 14.89 -6.54 -26.23
C VAL A 45 15.46 -7.13 -27.52
N SER A 46 15.53 -8.47 -27.59
CA SER A 46 15.92 -9.18 -28.81
C SER A 46 14.70 -9.29 -29.75
N LEU A 47 14.79 -8.73 -30.95
CA LEU A 47 13.78 -8.87 -31.99
C LEU A 47 14.22 -9.95 -33.00
N PRO A 48 13.37 -10.94 -33.34
CA PRO A 48 13.66 -11.85 -34.44
C PRO A 48 13.62 -11.09 -35.78
N ALA A 49 14.50 -11.49 -36.71
CA ALA A 49 14.42 -11.01 -38.10
C ALA A 49 13.19 -11.63 -38.80
N GLU A 50 12.54 -10.85 -39.67
CA GLU A 50 11.40 -11.28 -40.50
C GLU A 50 11.75 -12.43 -41.45
#